data_AF-A0A4V3G6H0-F1
#
_entry.id   AF-A0A4V3G6H0-F1
#
_cell.length_a   1.000
_cell.length_b   1.000
_cell.length_c   1.000
_cell.angle_alpha   90.00
_cell.angle_beta   90.00
_cell.angle_gamma   90.00
#
_symmetry.space_group_name_H-M   'P 1'
#
loop_
_entity.id
_entity.type
_entity.pdbx_description
1 polymer ?
#
loop_
_entity_poly.entity_id
_entity_poly.type
_entity_poly.pdbx_seq_one_letter_code
_entity_poly.pdbx_strand_id
1 'polypeptide(L)' 'MIKIVKGDPTPEELAALITVIAARAAAPAPAADPERASNWATYWRNARTPFHPGPGQWRASAHP' A
#
# COMPACT_ATOMS: atom_id res chain seq x y z
N MET A 1 -11.07 -14.98 10.27
CA MET A 1 -11.24 -16.42 9.99
C MET A 1 -10.27 -16.77 8.86
N ILE A 2 -9.39 -17.77 9.05
CA ILE A 2 -8.37 -18.16 8.06
C ILE A 2 -8.90 -19.34 7.24
N LYS A 3 -8.71 -19.33 5.91
CA LYS A 3 -9.15 -20.39 4.99
C LYS A 3 -8.04 -20.73 4.00
N ILE A 4 -7.77 -22.02 3.80
CA ILE A 4 -6.90 -22.52 2.74
C ILE A 4 -7.72 -22.60 1.46
N VAL A 5 -7.29 -21.87 0.43
CA VAL A 5 -8.01 -21.80 -0.86
C VAL A 5 -7.42 -22.77 -1.89
N LYS A 6 -6.16 -23.16 -1.72
CA LYS A 6 -5.42 -24.05 -2.62
C LYS A 6 -4.31 -24.79 -1.86
N GLY A 7 -4.04 -26.03 -2.26
CA GLY A 7 -3.04 -26.91 -1.65
C GLY A 7 -3.64 -27.80 -0.56
N ASP A 8 -2.88 -28.84 -0.19
CA ASP A 8 -3.21 -29.77 0.90
C ASP A 8 -2.00 -29.83 1.85
N PRO A 9 -1.84 -28.82 2.73
CA PRO A 9 -0.69 -28.78 3.63
C PRO A 9 -0.77 -29.92 4.64
N THR A 10 0.38 -30.46 5.01
CA THR A 10 0.41 -31.44 6.11
C THR A 10 0.00 -30.75 7.42
N PRO A 11 -0.45 -31.52 8.45
CA PRO A 11 -0.77 -30.96 9.75
C PRO A 11 0.36 -30.13 10.36
N GLU A 12 1.61 -30.55 10.14
CA GLU A 12 2.81 -29.87 10.64
C GLU A 12 3.03 -28.52 9.94
N GLU A 13 2.85 -28.47 8.63
CA GLU A 13 2.96 -27.24 7.86
C GLU A 13 1.87 -26.24 8.24
N LEU A 14 0.64 -26.72 8.44
CA LEU A 14 -0.47 -25.90 8.91
C LEU A 14 -0.19 -25.34 10.32
N ALA A 15 0.33 -26.17 11.23
CA ALA A 15 0.69 -25.75 12.57
C ALA A 15 1.80 -24.68 12.56
N ALA A 16 2.83 -24.86 11.73
CA ALA A 16 3.89 -23.89 11.54
C ALA A 16 3.35 -22.54 11.04
N LEU A 17 2.49 -22.56 10.02
CA LEU A 17 1.87 -21.36 9.47
C LEU A 17 1.04 -20.61 10.53
N ILE A 18 0.19 -21.32 11.26
CA ILE A 18 -0.64 -20.73 12.32
C ILE A 18 0.23 -20.13 13.41
N THR A 19 1.31 -20.81 13.81
CA THR A 19 2.24 -20.34 14.84
C THR A 19 2.89 -19.02 14.43
N VAL A 20 3.36 -18.90 13.19
CA VAL A 20 3.98 -17.67 12.68
C VAL A 20 2.97 -16.51 12.65
N ILE A 21 1.75 -16.77 12.18
CA ILE A 21 0.69 -15.75 12.13
C ILE A 21 0.32 -15.29 13.55
N ALA A 22 0.14 -16.22 14.48
CA ALA A 22 -0.17 -15.91 15.87
C ALA A 22 0.96 -15.11 16.55
N ALA A 23 2.22 -15.52 16.34
CA ALA A 23 3.38 -14.81 16.86
C ALA A 23 3.46 -13.37 16.31
N ARG A 24 3.20 -13.18 15.02
CA ARG A 24 3.19 -11.85 14.40
C ARG A 24 2.03 -10.98 14.89
N ALA A 25 0.87 -11.56 15.16
CA ALA A 25 -0.29 -10.84 15.71
C ALA A 25 -0.10 -10.45 17.18
N ALA A 26 0.64 -11.27 17.96
CA ALA A 26 0.96 -10.99 19.35
C ALA A 26 2.14 -10.00 19.51
N ALA A 27 2.90 -9.75 18.45
CA ALA A 27 4.01 -8.82 18.50
C ALA A 27 3.50 -7.39 18.79
N PRO A 28 4.15 -6.65 19.71
CA PRO A 28 3.79 -5.27 19.98
C PRO A 28 3.97 -4.42 18.71
N ALA A 29 3.07 -3.47 18.51
CA ALA A 29 3.21 -2.52 17.41
C ALA A 29 4.54 -1.78 17.55
N PRO A 30 5.30 -1.61 16.44
CA PRO A 30 6.48 -0.75 16.47
C PRO A 30 6.04 0.67 16.88
N ALA A 31 6.93 1.40 17.55
CA ALA A 31 6.71 2.80 17.85
C ALA A 31 6.33 3.54 16.56
N ALA A 32 5.31 4.41 16.64
CA ALA A 32 4.93 5.23 15.52
C ALA A 32 6.14 6.05 15.08
N ASP A 33 6.59 5.85 13.84
CA ASP A 33 7.51 6.78 13.20
C ASP A 33 6.82 8.15 13.22
N PRO A 34 7.50 9.25 13.61
CA PRO A 34 6.94 10.59 13.48
C PRO A 34 6.30 10.72 12.11
N GLU A 35 5.05 11.21 12.07
CA GLU A 35 4.18 11.23 10.90
C GLU A 35 4.82 12.02 9.76
N ARG A 36 5.76 11.39 9.07
CA ARG A 36 6.44 11.93 7.91
C ARG A 36 5.49 11.64 6.77
N ALA A 37 4.79 12.68 6.31
CA ALA A 37 4.04 12.60 5.07
C ALA A 37 4.94 11.91 4.03
N SER A 38 4.48 10.77 3.53
CA SER A 38 5.26 10.03 2.53
C SER A 38 5.61 10.97 1.38
N ASN A 39 6.68 10.67 0.63
CA ASN A 39 6.98 11.44 -0.59
C ASN A 39 5.80 11.45 -1.59
N TRP A 40 4.84 10.53 -1.44
CA TRP A 40 3.58 10.49 -2.19
C TRP A 40 2.51 11.43 -1.63
N ALA A 41 2.49 11.72 -0.33
CA ALA A 41 1.52 12.57 0.36
C ALA A 41 1.99 14.02 0.52
N THR A 42 3.08 14.43 -0.14
CA THR A 42 3.65 15.76 0.08
C THR A 42 2.76 16.87 -0.48
N TYR A 43 2.50 17.91 0.32
CA TYR A 43 1.49 18.94 0.02
C TYR A 43 1.67 19.61 -1.36
N TRP A 44 2.92 19.85 -1.80
CA TRP A 44 3.21 20.48 -3.08
C TRP A 44 2.82 19.62 -4.30
N ARG A 45 2.65 18.30 -4.13
CA ARG A 45 2.12 17.42 -5.18
C ARG A 45 0.58 17.47 -5.28
N ASN A 46 -0.09 17.90 -4.21
CA ASN A 46 -1.54 18.12 -4.21
C ASN A 46 -1.92 19.48 -4.82
N ALA A 47 -0.96 20.39 -4.96
CA ALA A 47 -1.11 21.64 -5.70
C ALA A 47 -1.02 21.43 -7.22
N ARG A 48 -1.83 20.51 -7.78
CA ARG A 48 -1.98 20.39 -9.24
C ARG A 48 -2.82 21.55 -9.75
N THR A 49 -2.30 22.30 -10.73
CA THR A 49 -3.14 23.18 -11.54
C THR A 49 -4.21 22.34 -12.24
N PRO A 50 -5.50 22.72 -12.18
CA PRO A 50 -6.54 22.04 -12.93
C PRO A 50 -6.21 22.00 -14.42
N PHE A 51 -6.35 20.83 -15.04
CA PHE A 51 -6.27 20.72 -16.49
C PHE A 51 -7.57 21.25 -17.09
N HIS A 52 -7.48 22.23 -17.98
CA HIS A 52 -8.63 22.77 -18.70
C HIS A 52 -8.75 22.06 -20.05
N PRO A 53 -9.75 21.16 -20.24
CA PRO A 53 -9.95 20.52 -21.53
C PRO A 53 -10.41 21.55 -22.58
N GLY A 54 -9.85 21.47 -23.78
CA GLY A 54 -10.23 22.33 -24.89
C GLY A 54 -9.48 22.00 -26.20
N PRO A 55 -9.96 22.51 -27.35
CA PRO A 55 -9.27 22.33 -28.62
C PRO A 55 -7.81 22.78 -28.54
N GLY A 56 -6.88 21.92 -28.94
CA GLY A 56 -5.43 22.20 -28.93
C GLY A 56 -4.73 21.99 -27.57
N GLN A 57 -5.45 21.82 -26.46
CA GLN A 57 -4.83 21.71 -25.13
C GLN A 57 -3.98 20.45 -24.94
N TRP A 58 -4.32 19.37 -25.65
CA TRP A 58 -3.49 18.16 -25.69
C TRP A 58 -2.13 18.39 -26.37
N ARG A 59 -2.04 19.30 -27.36
CA ARG A 59 -0.75 19.65 -27.99
C ARG A 59 0.04 20.61 -27.10
N ALA A 60 -0.66 21.48 -26.37
CA ALA A 60 -0.05 22.44 -25.47
C ALA A 60 0.61 21.78 -24.23
N SER A 61 0.17 20.58 -23.81
CA SER A 61 0.74 19.89 -22.64
C SER A 61 2.19 19.42 -22.81
N ALA A 62 2.71 19.44 -24.04
CA ALA A 62 4.08 19.01 -24.38
C ALA A 62 4.86 20.09 -25.15
N HIS A 63 4.34 21.32 -25.22
CA HIS A 63 5.07 22.44 -25.80
C HIS A 63 6.22 22.85 -24.86
N PRO A 64 7.43 23.20 -25.37
CA PRO A 64 8.55 23.62 -24.53
C PRO A 64 8.24 24.83 -23.64
#